data_AF-A0A2V5MXS1-F1
#
_entry.id   AF-A0A2V5MXS1-F1
#
_cell.length_a   1.000
_cell.length_b   1.000
_cell.length_c   1.000
_cell.angle_alpha   90.00
_cell.angle_beta   90.00
_cell.angle_gamma   90.00
#
_symmetry.space_group_name_H-M   'P 1'
#
loop_
_entity.id
_entity.type
_entity.pdbx_description
1 polymer ?
#
loop_
_entity_poly.entity_id
_entity_poly.type
_entity_poly.pdbx_seq_one_letter_code
_entity_poly.pdbx_strand_id
1 'polypeptide(L)'
;MQLPTALPGGFNLSFGQQSGDVVVHLRDTLPPGNGATGNAGDIRDWSQDAKNHGPYPNFDLPGTYSFSVPPVRPGHVYYFGVRANSDSVFTIRSTTNGAPNMEPPTIPFYGGTALTNLPPSGQAIYRIDVPAEATRWKHAATHVNGVLLFLEQGTLPTKSGTDAWRSSSANSTLNQYLLTGWPWVPNQPYFLSISNSTASAQDVVFAMDGKNAVTDDND
;
A
#
# COMPACT_ATOMS: atom_id res chain seq x y z
N MET A 1 -18.19 -13.52 -4.85
CA MET A 1 -17.10 -14.04 -5.70
C MET A 1 -15.80 -13.60 -5.06
N GLN A 2 -15.03 -14.51 -4.48
CA GLN A 2 -13.77 -14.18 -3.81
C GLN A 2 -12.74 -13.81 -4.88
N LEU A 3 -12.26 -12.57 -4.86
CA LEU A 3 -11.16 -12.16 -5.73
C LEU A 3 -9.89 -12.94 -5.33
N PRO A 4 -8.99 -13.26 -6.28
CA PRO A 4 -7.72 -13.91 -5.96
C PRO A 4 -6.97 -13.10 -4.91
N THR A 5 -6.54 -13.74 -3.82
CA THR A 5 -5.72 -13.10 -2.78
C THR A 5 -4.24 -13.02 -3.18
N ALA A 6 -3.85 -13.71 -4.25
CA ALA A 6 -2.57 -13.56 -4.91
C ALA A 6 -2.49 -12.22 -5.64
N LEU A 7 -1.41 -11.50 -5.39
CA LEU A 7 -1.27 -10.12 -5.81
C LEU A 7 -0.65 -10.08 -7.20
N PRO A 8 -1.23 -9.37 -8.18
CA PRO A 8 -0.46 -8.95 -9.33
C PRO A 8 0.67 -8.06 -8.79
N GLY A 9 1.93 -8.46 -9.00
CA GLY A 9 3.10 -7.63 -8.65
C GLY A 9 3.11 -6.27 -9.37
N GLY A 10 2.22 -6.13 -10.34
CA GLY A 10 1.85 -4.90 -10.99
C GLY A 10 0.82 -5.16 -12.09
N PHE A 11 0.43 -4.10 -12.78
CA PHE A 11 -0.33 -4.21 -14.02
C PHE A 11 0.12 -3.12 -15.00
N ASN A 12 -0.08 -3.38 -16.28
CA ASN A 12 0.00 -2.40 -17.34
C ASN A 12 -1.39 -1.87 -17.63
N LEU A 13 -1.46 -0.56 -17.85
CA LEU A 13 -2.56 0.10 -18.51
C LEU A 13 -2.06 0.55 -19.89
N SER A 14 -2.64 -0.01 -20.94
CA SER A 14 -2.44 0.50 -22.29
C SER A 14 -3.69 1.26 -22.71
N PHE A 15 -3.53 2.49 -23.20
CA PHE A 15 -4.63 3.17 -23.87
C PHE A 15 -4.17 3.73 -25.22
N GLY A 16 -5.10 3.72 -26.17
CA GLY A 16 -4.89 4.21 -27.52
C GLY A 16 -5.99 5.18 -27.91
N GLN A 17 -5.63 6.29 -28.55
CA GLN A 17 -6.58 7.23 -29.16
C GLN A 17 -6.67 6.94 -30.66
N GLN A 18 -7.90 6.78 -31.16
CA GLN A 18 -8.18 6.65 -32.59
C GLN A 18 -8.70 7.97 -33.17
N SER A 19 -9.48 8.72 -32.39
CA SER A 19 -9.97 10.07 -32.72
C SER A 19 -10.30 10.84 -31.44
N GLY A 20 -10.32 12.17 -31.54
CA GLY A 20 -10.52 13.08 -30.42
C GLY A 20 -9.38 13.06 -29.42
N ASP A 21 -9.68 13.45 -28.18
CA ASP A 21 -8.71 13.58 -27.10
C ASP A 21 -9.30 13.12 -25.76
N VAL A 22 -8.58 12.22 -25.07
CA VAL A 22 -8.98 11.67 -23.77
C VAL A 22 -7.81 11.67 -22.78
N VAL A 23 -8.14 11.99 -21.53
CA VAL A 23 -7.25 11.84 -20.38
C VAL A 23 -7.72 10.63 -19.57
N VAL A 24 -6.78 9.77 -19.19
CA VAL A 24 -7.02 8.62 -18.33
C VAL A 24 -6.46 8.88 -16.93
N HIS A 25 -7.25 8.51 -15.93
CA HIS A 25 -6.92 8.55 -14.53
C HIS A 25 -7.03 7.14 -13.95
N LEU A 26 -6.15 6.81 -13.02
CA LEU A 26 -6.29 5.63 -12.17
C LEU A 26 -6.76 6.12 -10.78
N ARG A 27 -7.55 5.36 -10.02
CA ARG A 27 -7.81 5.56 -8.57
C ARG A 27 -8.08 4.24 -7.87
N ASP A 28 -8.00 4.24 -6.55
CA ASP A 28 -8.35 3.11 -5.67
C ASP A 28 -9.53 3.43 -4.73
N THR A 29 -10.19 4.57 -4.98
CA THR A 29 -11.40 5.05 -4.31
C THR A 29 -12.38 5.61 -5.34
N LEU A 30 -13.70 5.48 -5.06
CA LEU A 30 -14.77 5.86 -5.98
C LEU A 30 -15.22 7.33 -5.84
N PRO A 31 -15.68 7.97 -6.93
CA PRO A 31 -15.33 7.72 -8.33
C PRO A 31 -14.20 8.66 -8.81
N PRO A 32 -13.39 8.23 -9.79
CA PRO A 32 -12.62 9.16 -10.62
C PRO A 32 -13.58 9.96 -11.50
N GLY A 33 -13.54 11.28 -11.40
CA GLY A 33 -14.46 12.18 -12.10
C GLY A 33 -14.78 13.42 -11.29
N ASN A 34 -15.48 14.37 -11.92
CA ASN A 34 -15.89 15.66 -11.35
C ASN A 34 -16.20 15.58 -9.85
N GLY A 35 -15.69 16.54 -9.08
CA GLY A 35 -16.11 16.78 -7.71
C GLY A 35 -17.57 17.19 -7.66
N ALA A 36 -17.93 18.17 -6.83
CA ALA A 36 -19.36 18.54 -6.71
C ALA A 36 -19.94 19.14 -8.00
N THR A 37 -19.09 19.59 -8.93
CA THR A 37 -19.45 20.39 -10.11
C THR A 37 -18.79 19.89 -11.40
N GLY A 38 -19.36 20.30 -12.53
CA GLY A 38 -18.86 20.01 -13.89
C GLY A 38 -17.53 20.68 -14.28
N ASN A 39 -16.93 21.48 -13.38
CA ASN A 39 -15.79 22.33 -13.70
C ASN A 39 -14.47 21.55 -13.69
N ALA A 40 -13.58 21.87 -14.63
CA ALA A 40 -12.26 21.24 -14.72
C ALA A 40 -11.40 21.42 -13.46
N GLY A 41 -11.59 22.50 -12.70
CA GLY A 41 -10.93 22.74 -11.41
C GLY A 41 -11.50 21.98 -10.22
N ASP A 42 -12.64 21.29 -10.39
CA ASP A 42 -13.28 20.45 -9.37
C ASP A 42 -13.03 18.96 -9.62
N ILE A 43 -12.27 18.60 -10.65
CA ILE A 43 -11.93 17.21 -10.91
C ILE A 43 -11.06 16.70 -9.75
N ARG A 44 -11.57 15.70 -9.03
CA ARG A 44 -10.81 14.98 -8.01
C ARG A 44 -9.96 13.92 -8.70
N ASP A 45 -8.75 14.29 -9.09
CA ASP A 45 -7.80 13.37 -9.73
C ASP A 45 -6.79 12.75 -8.73
N TRP A 46 -6.06 11.73 -9.19
CA TRP A 46 -5.01 11.08 -8.40
C TRP A 46 -3.73 11.96 -8.28
N SER A 47 -3.62 13.03 -9.07
CA SER A 47 -2.48 13.95 -8.94
C SER A 47 -2.50 14.77 -7.65
N GLN A 48 -3.63 14.81 -6.95
CA GLN A 48 -3.75 15.48 -5.65
C GLN A 48 -3.75 14.51 -4.46
N ASP A 49 -3.71 13.19 -4.69
CA ASP A 49 -3.67 12.20 -3.61
C ASP A 49 -2.24 11.98 -3.13
N ALA A 50 -1.99 12.19 -1.84
CA ALA A 50 -0.68 11.98 -1.22
C ALA A 50 -0.54 10.60 -0.55
N LYS A 51 -1.53 9.70 -0.70
CA LYS A 51 -1.46 8.35 -0.14
C LYS A 51 -0.36 7.53 -0.82
N ASN A 52 0.28 6.62 -0.07
CA ASN A 52 1.28 5.67 -0.58
C ASN A 52 2.28 6.26 -1.58
N HIS A 53 3.05 7.27 -1.18
CA HIS A 53 4.08 7.90 -2.01
C HIS A 53 3.57 8.63 -3.27
N GLY A 54 2.30 9.06 -3.28
CA GLY A 54 1.81 10.04 -4.23
C GLY A 54 2.54 11.40 -4.12
N PRO A 55 2.25 12.36 -5.01
CA PRO A 55 1.15 12.40 -5.98
C PRO A 55 1.35 11.52 -7.22
N TYR A 56 0.26 11.19 -7.92
CA TYR A 56 0.25 10.24 -9.03
C TYR A 56 -0.03 10.93 -10.37
N PRO A 57 0.62 10.50 -11.47
CA PRO A 57 0.45 11.16 -12.76
C PRO A 57 -0.94 10.90 -13.37
N ASN A 58 -1.41 11.87 -14.14
CA ASN A 58 -2.48 11.69 -15.14
C ASN A 58 -1.86 11.21 -16.47
N PHE A 59 -2.63 10.49 -17.29
CA PHE A 59 -2.15 9.93 -18.55
C PHE A 59 -2.90 10.52 -19.73
N ASP A 60 -2.23 11.41 -20.46
CA ASP A 60 -2.80 12.19 -21.57
C ASP A 60 -2.40 11.63 -22.95
N LEU A 61 -1.17 11.11 -23.06
CA LEU A 61 -0.67 10.56 -24.32
C LEU A 61 -0.96 9.06 -24.46
N PRO A 62 -1.41 8.58 -25.63
CA PRO A 62 -1.51 7.15 -25.91
C PRO A 62 -0.22 6.40 -25.59
N GLY A 63 -0.35 5.25 -24.94
CA GLY A 63 0.82 4.49 -24.51
C GLY A 63 0.49 3.33 -23.58
N THR A 64 1.54 2.67 -23.12
CA THR A 64 1.46 1.65 -22.06
C THR A 64 2.19 2.15 -20.82
N TYR A 65 1.47 2.15 -19.70
CA TYR A 65 1.93 2.60 -18.39
C TYR A 65 1.99 1.43 -17.43
N SER A 66 3.15 1.21 -16.83
CA SER A 66 3.36 0.16 -15.84
C SER A 66 3.16 0.68 -14.44
N PHE A 67 2.37 -0.04 -13.65
CA PHE A 67 2.16 0.20 -12.23
C PHE A 67 2.69 -1.00 -11.45
N SER A 68 3.59 -0.76 -10.52
CA SER A 68 4.19 -1.79 -9.65
C SER A 68 3.65 -1.68 -8.22
N VAL A 69 3.79 -2.77 -7.46
CA VAL A 69 3.76 -2.73 -6.00
C VAL A 69 5.19 -2.44 -5.52
N PRO A 70 5.45 -1.37 -4.74
CA PRO A 70 4.59 -0.21 -4.47
C PRO A 70 4.54 0.79 -5.66
N PRO A 71 3.57 1.73 -5.68
CA PRO A 71 2.58 2.04 -4.64
C PRO A 71 1.23 1.34 -4.80
N VAL A 72 1.03 0.54 -5.86
CA VAL A 72 -0.29 -0.13 -6.01
C VAL A 72 -0.53 -1.05 -4.84
N ARG A 73 -1.80 -1.19 -4.49
CA ARG A 73 -2.28 -1.80 -3.28
C ARG A 73 -2.77 -3.20 -3.58
N PRO A 74 -2.02 -4.21 -3.15
CA PRO A 74 -2.44 -5.60 -3.12
C PRO A 74 -3.93 -5.84 -2.80
N GLY A 75 -4.67 -6.51 -3.69
CA GLY A 75 -6.06 -6.93 -3.44
C GLY A 75 -7.09 -5.80 -3.45
N HIS A 76 -6.68 -4.56 -3.69
CA HIS A 76 -7.60 -3.44 -3.84
C HIS A 76 -8.22 -3.37 -5.24
N VAL A 77 -9.43 -2.82 -5.30
CA VAL A 77 -10.09 -2.49 -6.57
C VAL A 77 -9.58 -1.15 -7.06
N TYR A 78 -9.09 -1.15 -8.29
CA TYR A 78 -8.68 0.05 -9.01
C TYR A 78 -9.73 0.44 -10.05
N TYR A 79 -10.01 1.73 -10.17
CA TYR A 79 -10.94 2.33 -11.11
C TYR A 79 -10.17 3.12 -12.17
N PHE A 80 -10.52 2.91 -13.44
CA PHE A 80 -10.05 3.74 -14.54
C PHE A 80 -11.09 4.83 -14.82
N GLY A 81 -10.72 6.08 -14.60
CA GLY A 81 -11.51 7.23 -15.03
C GLY A 81 -11.07 7.67 -16.42
N VAL A 82 -12.02 7.92 -17.30
CA VAL A 82 -11.74 8.46 -18.63
C VAL A 82 -12.49 9.77 -18.79
N ARG A 83 -11.78 10.83 -19.13
CA ARG A 83 -12.37 12.11 -19.47
C ARG A 83 -12.06 12.43 -20.92
N ALA A 84 -13.10 12.63 -21.71
CA ALA A 84 -12.97 13.12 -23.06
C ALA A 84 -12.89 14.66 -23.04
N ASN A 85 -11.85 15.24 -23.64
CA ASN A 85 -11.73 16.68 -23.86
C ASN A 85 -12.46 17.10 -25.16
N SER A 86 -12.72 16.14 -26.04
CA SER A 86 -13.50 16.28 -27.28
C SER A 86 -14.20 14.96 -27.60
N ASP A 87 -15.06 14.91 -28.63
CA ASP A 87 -15.66 13.63 -29.07
C ASP A 87 -14.56 12.63 -29.47
N SER A 88 -14.51 11.50 -28.76
CA SER A 88 -13.36 10.59 -28.83
C SER A 88 -13.74 9.15 -29.13
N VAL A 89 -12.86 8.49 -29.87
CA VAL A 89 -12.81 7.04 -30.02
C VAL A 89 -11.47 6.56 -29.47
N PHE A 90 -11.51 5.70 -28.47
CA PHE A 90 -10.32 5.24 -27.76
C PHE A 90 -10.43 3.77 -27.36
N THR A 91 -9.30 3.20 -27.00
CA THR A 91 -9.20 1.82 -26.49
C THR A 91 -8.51 1.85 -25.14
N ILE A 92 -8.95 0.99 -24.23
CA ILE A 92 -8.29 0.75 -22.94
C ILE A 92 -8.09 -0.74 -22.79
N ARG A 93 -6.89 -1.12 -22.37
CA ARG A 93 -6.52 -2.50 -22.05
C ARG A 93 -5.76 -2.49 -20.75
N SER A 94 -6.10 -3.42 -19.86
CA SER A 94 -5.28 -3.73 -18.69
C SER A 94 -4.72 -5.13 -18.82
N THR A 95 -3.45 -5.31 -18.50
CA THR A 95 -2.82 -6.64 -18.38
C THR A 95 -2.05 -6.70 -17.08
N THR A 96 -2.11 -7.82 -16.37
CA THR A 96 -1.29 -8.03 -15.18
C THR A 96 0.17 -8.29 -15.59
N ASN A 97 1.11 -7.63 -14.91
CA ASN A 97 2.53 -7.83 -15.13
C ASN A 97 3.07 -8.68 -13.98
N GLY A 98 3.28 -9.97 -14.22
CA GLY A 98 4.01 -10.82 -13.28
C GLY A 98 3.31 -12.13 -12.96
N ALA A 99 4.14 -13.08 -12.54
CA ALA A 99 3.68 -14.29 -11.87
C ALA A 99 2.83 -13.90 -10.65
N PRO A 100 1.82 -14.71 -10.27
CA PRO A 100 1.08 -14.48 -9.03
C PRO A 100 2.09 -14.36 -7.88
N ASN A 101 2.15 -13.19 -7.24
CA ASN A 101 2.93 -13.09 -6.01
C ASN A 101 2.23 -13.94 -4.95
N MET A 102 3.03 -14.72 -4.22
CA MET A 102 2.56 -15.41 -3.03
C MET A 102 2.02 -14.38 -2.04
N GLU A 103 0.81 -14.63 -1.53
CA GLU A 103 0.22 -13.79 -0.50
C GLU A 103 1.14 -13.78 0.73
N PRO A 104 1.54 -12.60 1.26
CA PRO A 104 2.37 -12.54 2.46
C PRO A 104 1.67 -13.22 3.64
N PRO A 105 2.39 -13.95 4.50
CA PRO A 105 1.82 -14.48 5.72
C PRO A 105 1.20 -13.38 6.60
N THR A 106 0.04 -13.66 7.18
CA THR A 106 -0.66 -12.71 8.05
C THR A 106 -0.19 -12.80 9.49
N ILE A 107 0.07 -11.66 10.13
CA ILE A 107 0.25 -11.54 11.58
C ILE A 107 -1.07 -10.99 12.16
N PRO A 108 -1.73 -11.69 13.10
CA PRO A 108 -2.94 -11.18 13.75
C PRO A 108 -2.72 -9.82 14.44
N PHE A 109 -3.63 -8.88 14.24
CA PHE A 109 -3.53 -7.55 14.83
C PHE A 109 -3.60 -7.55 16.37
N TYR A 110 -4.40 -8.46 16.95
CA TYR A 110 -4.53 -8.62 18.39
C TYR A 110 -3.65 -9.80 18.86
N GLY A 111 -2.51 -9.50 19.49
CA GLY A 111 -1.65 -10.51 20.12
C GLY A 111 -0.86 -11.41 19.16
N GLY A 112 -0.80 -11.08 17.86
CA GLY A 112 -0.09 -11.88 16.86
C GLY A 112 1.43 -11.80 17.00
N THR A 113 2.13 -12.84 16.55
CA THR A 113 3.60 -12.88 16.56
C THR A 113 4.15 -13.42 15.25
N ALA A 114 5.31 -12.90 14.82
CA ALA A 114 6.13 -13.50 13.79
C ALA A 114 7.53 -13.82 14.34
N LEU A 115 8.00 -15.02 14.01
CA LEU A 115 9.34 -15.52 14.31
C LEU A 115 10.00 -15.86 12.98
N THR A 116 11.15 -15.27 12.69
CA THR A 116 11.86 -15.56 11.45
C THR A 116 13.36 -15.55 11.65
N ASN A 117 14.04 -16.49 10.99
CA ASN A 117 15.49 -16.47 10.81
C ASN A 117 15.77 -15.92 9.41
N LEU A 118 16.30 -14.70 9.32
CA LEU A 118 16.62 -14.06 8.06
C LEU A 118 18.06 -14.41 7.67
N PRO A 119 18.31 -15.01 6.49
CA PRO A 119 19.67 -15.21 6.01
C PRO A 119 20.40 -13.86 5.79
N PRO A 120 21.73 -13.86 5.60
CA PRO A 120 22.45 -12.66 5.18
C PRO A 120 21.81 -12.03 3.94
N SER A 121 21.61 -10.71 3.93
CA SER A 121 20.91 -9.98 2.86
C SER A 121 19.45 -10.44 2.61
N GLY A 122 18.90 -11.25 3.51
CA GLY A 122 17.55 -11.80 3.42
C GLY A 122 16.46 -10.81 3.83
N GLN A 123 15.23 -11.13 3.44
CA GLN A 123 14.05 -10.37 3.81
C GLN A 123 12.85 -11.27 4.12
N ALA A 124 11.94 -10.76 4.94
CA ALA A 124 10.60 -11.31 5.13
C ALA A 124 9.56 -10.20 4.96
N ILE A 125 8.39 -10.57 4.46
CA ILE A 125 7.24 -9.67 4.27
C ILE A 125 6.04 -10.29 4.96
N TYR A 126 5.29 -9.47 5.68
CA TYR A 126 4.06 -9.87 6.36
C TYR A 126 2.94 -8.88 6.05
N ARG A 127 1.71 -9.37 6.16
CA ARG A 127 0.49 -8.56 6.15
C ARG A 127 -0.12 -8.53 7.55
N ILE A 128 -0.65 -7.40 7.97
CA ILE A 128 -1.37 -7.22 9.23
C ILE A 128 -2.70 -6.57 8.89
N ASP A 129 -3.79 -7.33 9.03
CA ASP A 129 -5.13 -6.82 8.79
C ASP A 129 -5.63 -6.08 10.02
N VAL A 130 -5.76 -4.76 9.92
CA VAL A 130 -6.24 -3.92 11.02
C VAL A 130 -7.77 -3.88 11.01
N PRO A 131 -8.44 -4.33 12.09
CA PRO A 131 -9.89 -4.33 12.19
C PRO A 131 -10.49 -2.93 12.16
N ALA A 132 -11.78 -2.80 11.88
CA ALA A 132 -12.46 -1.52 11.75
C ALA A 132 -12.61 -0.76 13.07
N GLU A 133 -12.67 -1.50 14.17
CA GLU A 133 -12.77 -1.01 15.54
C GLU A 133 -11.43 -0.68 16.19
N ALA A 134 -10.31 -0.92 15.50
CA ALA A 134 -8.99 -0.67 16.03
C ALA A 134 -8.77 0.83 16.30
N THR A 135 -8.24 1.14 17.48
CA THR A 135 -7.94 2.52 17.89
C THR A 135 -6.44 2.80 17.83
N ARG A 136 -5.59 1.79 18.04
CA ARG A 136 -4.15 2.00 18.19
C ARG A 136 -3.35 0.81 17.68
N TRP A 137 -2.32 1.12 16.92
CA TRP A 137 -1.27 0.19 16.55
C TRP A 137 -0.20 0.17 17.63
N LYS A 138 0.11 -1.01 18.15
CA LYS A 138 1.23 -1.18 19.08
C LYS A 138 1.99 -2.45 18.74
N HIS A 139 3.32 -2.36 18.67
CA HIS A 139 4.16 -3.53 18.53
C HIS A 139 5.46 -3.38 19.31
N ALA A 140 6.11 -4.52 19.53
CA ALA A 140 7.51 -4.60 19.89
C ALA A 140 8.21 -5.62 18.99
N ALA A 141 9.45 -5.34 18.63
CA ALA A 141 10.29 -6.25 17.88
C ALA A 141 11.64 -6.43 18.57
N THR A 142 12.17 -7.64 18.54
CA THR A 142 13.52 -7.97 19.00
C THR A 142 14.37 -8.31 17.79
N HIS A 143 15.42 -7.53 17.56
CA HIS A 143 16.31 -7.66 16.41
C HIS A 143 17.59 -6.84 16.62
N VAL A 144 18.64 -7.14 15.85
CA VAL A 144 19.92 -6.42 15.87
C VAL A 144 19.88 -5.14 15.04
N ASN A 145 20.88 -4.26 15.19
CA ASN A 145 20.98 -2.98 14.45
C ASN A 145 21.08 -3.16 12.93
N GLY A 146 21.62 -4.28 12.45
CA GLY A 146 21.67 -4.59 11.03
C GLY A 146 20.39 -5.23 10.48
N VAL A 147 19.32 -5.27 11.27
CA VAL A 147 17.99 -5.64 10.82
C VAL A 147 17.08 -4.44 10.96
N LEU A 148 16.39 -4.08 9.87
CA LEU A 148 15.44 -2.97 9.84
C LEU A 148 14.04 -3.45 9.49
N LEU A 149 13.05 -2.85 10.17
CA LEU A 149 11.64 -3.02 9.92
C LEU A 149 11.10 -1.77 9.22
N PHE A 150 10.23 -1.98 8.24
CA PHE A 150 9.55 -0.94 7.48
C PHE A 150 8.07 -1.26 7.41
N LEU A 151 7.22 -0.25 7.58
CA LEU A 151 5.78 -0.41 7.66
C LEU A 151 5.10 0.57 6.72
N GLU A 152 4.14 0.07 5.95
CA GLU A 152 3.28 0.88 5.09
C GLU A 152 1.83 0.40 5.15
N GLN A 153 0.87 1.31 4.94
CA GLN A 153 -0.54 0.96 4.87
C GLN A 153 -0.93 0.66 3.42
N GLY A 154 -1.60 -0.46 3.15
CA GLY A 154 -2.22 -0.73 1.86
C GLY A 154 -1.26 -1.18 0.75
N THR A 155 0.04 -0.91 0.84
CA THR A 155 1.06 -1.39 -0.11
C THR A 155 2.34 -1.84 0.61
N LEU A 156 3.25 -2.50 -0.12
CA LEU A 156 4.54 -2.91 0.42
C LEU A 156 5.43 -1.70 0.70
N PRO A 157 6.20 -1.68 1.80
CA PRO A 157 7.16 -0.61 2.05
C PRO A 157 8.21 -0.48 0.93
N THR A 158 8.60 0.76 0.63
CA THR A 158 9.71 1.09 -0.28
C THR A 158 11.08 0.83 0.36
N LYS A 159 11.11 0.61 1.68
CA LYS A 159 12.30 0.48 2.52
C LYS A 159 13.12 1.76 2.57
N SER A 160 12.44 2.89 2.68
CA SER A 160 13.04 4.22 2.63
C SER A 160 12.54 5.12 3.76
N GLY A 161 12.96 6.39 3.76
CA GLY A 161 12.49 7.37 4.74
C GLY A 161 11.07 7.88 4.50
N THR A 162 10.45 7.50 3.37
CA THR A 162 9.09 7.90 3.03
C THR A 162 8.04 6.88 3.43
N ASP A 163 8.46 5.72 3.97
CA ASP A 163 7.54 4.73 4.53
C ASP A 163 6.86 5.30 5.79
N ALA A 164 5.58 4.95 6.00
CA ALA A 164 4.77 5.40 7.14
C ALA A 164 5.49 5.24 8.48
N TRP A 165 6.26 4.15 8.65
CA TRP A 165 7.19 4.00 9.76
C TRP A 165 8.38 3.11 9.39
N ARG A 166 9.52 3.36 10.04
CA ARG A 166 10.69 2.47 10.02
C ARG A 166 11.37 2.40 11.39
N SER A 167 11.97 1.26 11.70
CA SER A 167 12.87 1.16 12.85
C SER A 167 14.12 2.00 12.64
N SER A 168 14.60 2.68 13.69
CA SER A 168 15.85 3.46 13.65
C SER A 168 17.04 2.79 14.33
N SER A 169 16.78 1.73 15.10
CA SER A 169 17.79 0.99 15.87
C SER A 169 17.30 -0.42 16.18
N ALA A 170 18.20 -1.24 16.73
CA ALA A 170 17.90 -2.55 17.31
C ALA A 170 16.74 -2.47 18.31
N ASN A 171 15.97 -3.55 18.43
CA ASN A 171 14.83 -3.65 19.33
C ASN A 171 13.86 -2.46 19.20
N SER A 172 13.04 -2.48 18.16
CA SER A 172 12.13 -1.38 17.86
C SER A 172 10.74 -1.57 18.50
N THR A 173 10.07 -0.45 18.74
CA THR A 173 8.66 -0.41 19.14
C THR A 173 7.94 0.67 18.35
N LEU A 174 6.63 0.54 18.23
CA LEU A 174 5.74 1.57 17.72
C LEU A 174 4.50 1.60 18.60
N ASN A 175 4.06 2.79 18.98
CA ASN A 175 2.77 3.05 19.61
C ASN A 175 2.12 4.23 18.87
N GLN A 176 1.09 3.96 18.08
CA GLN A 176 0.55 4.90 17.12
C GLN A 176 -0.98 4.86 17.11
N TYR A 177 -1.60 6.01 17.35
CA TYR A 177 -3.06 6.14 17.26
C TYR A 177 -3.52 6.03 15.80
N LEU A 178 -4.59 5.27 15.55
CA LEU A 178 -5.10 4.95 14.21
C LEU A 178 -6.24 5.86 13.76
N LEU A 179 -6.59 6.92 14.49
CA LEU A 179 -7.65 7.84 14.08
C LEU A 179 -7.11 9.25 13.80
N THR A 180 -5.82 9.35 13.44
CA THR A 180 -5.15 10.63 13.14
C THR A 180 -5.19 11.01 11.66
N GLY A 181 -5.76 10.16 10.80
CA GLY A 181 -5.74 10.32 9.35
C GLY A 181 -4.61 9.52 8.69
N TRP A 182 -4.61 9.51 7.36
CA TRP A 182 -3.68 8.70 6.58
C TRP A 182 -2.20 8.97 6.94
N PRO A 183 -1.35 7.94 7.08
CA PRO A 183 -1.56 6.51 6.83
C PRO A 183 -2.06 5.72 8.05
N TRP A 184 -2.47 6.38 9.13
CA TRP A 184 -2.89 5.76 10.38
C TRP A 184 -4.42 5.73 10.46
N VAL A 185 -5.02 4.73 9.80
CA VAL A 185 -6.47 4.50 9.77
C VAL A 185 -6.80 3.01 9.97
N PRO A 186 -7.91 2.66 10.66
CA PRO A 186 -8.35 1.27 10.80
C PRO A 186 -8.98 0.75 9.49
N ASN A 187 -9.40 -0.52 9.51
CA ASN A 187 -10.06 -1.18 8.37
C ASN A 187 -9.22 -1.17 7.08
N GLN A 188 -7.91 -1.25 7.21
CA GLN A 188 -6.96 -1.31 6.10
C GLN A 188 -5.84 -2.29 6.46
N PRO A 189 -5.31 -3.05 5.48
CA PRO A 189 -4.13 -3.86 5.71
C PRO A 189 -2.90 -2.96 5.85
N TYR A 190 -1.95 -3.38 6.68
CA TYR A 190 -0.59 -2.85 6.71
C TYR A 190 0.38 -3.94 6.29
N PHE A 191 1.46 -3.56 5.64
CA PHE A 191 2.51 -4.46 5.21
C PHE A 191 3.81 -4.14 5.94
N LEU A 192 4.37 -5.16 6.57
CA LEU A 192 5.63 -5.11 7.29
C LEU A 192 6.70 -5.78 6.42
N SER A 193 7.79 -5.07 6.13
CA SER A 193 9.00 -5.65 5.56
C SER A 193 10.10 -5.65 6.62
N ILE A 194 10.78 -6.78 6.78
CA ILE A 194 11.93 -6.96 7.66
C ILE A 194 13.13 -7.30 6.78
N SER A 195 14.22 -6.54 6.89
CA SER A 195 15.41 -6.68 6.03
C SER A 195 16.67 -6.83 6.87
N ASN A 196 17.46 -7.87 6.59
CA ASN A 196 18.75 -8.12 7.23
C ASN A 196 19.88 -7.64 6.30
N SER A 197 20.63 -6.62 6.72
CA SER A 197 21.82 -6.12 6.01
C SER A 197 23.14 -6.68 6.56
N THR A 198 23.09 -7.53 7.60
CA THR A 198 24.29 -8.16 8.15
C THR A 198 24.79 -9.29 7.27
N ALA A 199 26.06 -9.66 7.47
CA ALA A 199 26.70 -10.81 6.82
C ALA A 199 26.35 -12.16 7.47
N SER A 200 25.44 -12.19 8.45
CA SER A 200 25.08 -13.39 9.20
C SER A 200 23.56 -13.57 9.24
N ALA A 201 23.12 -14.80 9.47
CA ALA A 201 21.70 -15.03 9.72
C ALA A 201 21.28 -14.34 11.03
N GLN A 202 20.08 -13.76 11.07
CA GLN A 202 19.58 -13.04 12.23
C GLN A 202 18.18 -13.55 12.58
N ASP A 203 17.97 -13.88 13.86
CA ASP A 203 16.65 -14.14 14.40
C ASP A 203 15.93 -12.82 14.67
N VAL A 204 14.66 -12.79 14.32
CA VAL A 204 13.77 -11.65 14.54
C VAL A 204 12.48 -12.14 15.17
N VAL A 205 12.07 -11.45 16.22
CA VAL A 205 10.76 -11.60 16.84
C VAL A 205 9.99 -10.32 16.63
N PHE A 206 8.77 -10.41 16.10
CA PHE A 206 7.81 -9.31 16.04
C PHE A 206 6.57 -9.71 16.84
N ALA A 207 6.13 -8.87 17.76
CA ALA A 207 4.94 -9.07 18.57
C ALA A 207 3.99 -7.88 18.38
N MET A 208 2.78 -8.18 17.92
CA MET A 208 1.70 -7.25 17.70
C MET A 208 0.78 -7.20 18.93
N ASP A 209 0.45 -6.01 19.38
CA ASP A 209 -0.43 -5.73 20.52
C ASP A 209 -1.41 -4.60 20.17
N GLY A 210 -2.05 -4.70 19.01
CA GLY A 210 -3.06 -3.74 18.58
C GLY A 210 -4.16 -3.55 19.63
N LYS A 211 -4.75 -2.36 19.71
CA LYS A 211 -5.81 -2.03 20.66
C LYS A 211 -7.10 -1.59 19.97
N ASN A 212 -8.21 -1.78 20.67
CA ASN A 212 -9.51 -1.17 20.39
C ASN A 212 -9.95 -0.32 21.59
N ALA A 213 -11.10 0.34 21.48
CA ALA A 213 -11.64 1.22 22.51
C ALA A 213 -11.83 0.58 23.90
N VAL A 214 -11.86 -0.76 24.02
CA VAL A 214 -12.00 -1.47 25.30
C VAL A 214 -10.64 -1.76 25.94
N THR A 215 -9.65 -2.12 25.13
CA THR A 215 -8.32 -2.54 25.59
C THR A 215 -7.29 -1.43 25.61
N ASP A 216 -7.64 -0.28 25.03
CA ASP A 216 -6.75 0.86 24.94
C ASP A 216 -6.75 1.62 26.26
N ASP A 217 -5.60 1.63 26.92
CA ASP A 217 -5.37 2.12 28.28
C ASP A 217 -4.49 3.38 28.32
N ASN A 218 -4.20 3.97 27.15
CA ASN A 218 -3.40 5.19 27.07
C ASN A 218 -4.35 6.36 26.79
N ASP A 219 -4.80 6.97 27.89
CA ASP A 219 -5.56 8.21 27.98
C ASP A 219 -4.66 9.44 27.76
#